data_AF-A0A5J4TWZ6-F1
#
_entry.id   AF-A0A5J4TWZ6-F1
#
_cell.length_a   1.000
_cell.length_b   1.000
_cell.length_c   1.000
_cell.angle_alpha   90.00
_cell.angle_beta   90.00
_cell.angle_gamma   90.00
#
_symmetry.space_group_name_H-M   'P 1'
#
loop_
_entity.id
_entity.type
_entity.pdbx_description
1 polymer ?
#
loop_
_entity_poly.entity_id
_entity_poly.type
_entity_poly.pdbx_seq_one_letter_code
_entity_poly.pdbx_strand_id
1 'polypeptide(L)'
;MLQLILNVVADFGLAQKMASKTYLYAAGTLNYAAPETEQNKMTSESDVWSIGVIIIEVITGIHPFKGLTQQQTLSNISSGKYKPLPDYIQGELRIMLEGMINKDYRKRPTVKALLESETMQLVGMVEKSKEQKGSEQENEQMNKKVNELEMKVRSLEVEKEQEKQDKVKEQKRADIAEQEKVNALSEKDKLIVVKDITIAVKEQEKQKEIQEKQKALSEIDKLKQEKIKALAEKEQEKIKTLSEKDKTIAVKEQEKQKAQSERDQEKRRADTEHAEVIRLTAEITRLNQSLLSVPSSLRTITYQSIIPDPPT
;
A
#
# COMPACT_ATOMS: atom_id res chain seq x y z
N MET A 1 45.50 29.49 -51.51
CA MET A 1 45.20 29.08 -52.90
C MET A 1 46.52 28.76 -53.60
N LEU A 2 47.05 27.56 -53.32
CA LEU A 2 48.08 26.78 -54.06
C LEU A 2 48.42 25.55 -53.19
N GLN A 3 47.37 24.83 -52.78
CA GLN A 3 47.46 23.55 -52.07
C GLN A 3 46.73 22.53 -52.93
N LEU A 4 47.27 22.25 -54.12
CA LEU A 4 46.70 21.22 -54.99
C LEU A 4 47.72 20.75 -56.03
N ILE A 5 48.65 19.88 -55.62
CA ILE A 5 49.10 18.78 -56.48
C ILE A 5 49.21 17.56 -55.58
N LEU A 6 48.06 16.91 -55.36
CA LEU A 6 47.99 15.55 -54.87
C LEU A 6 48.57 14.68 -55.99
N ASN A 7 49.72 14.05 -55.75
CA ASN A 7 50.34 13.09 -56.65
C ASN A 7 49.47 11.83 -56.76
N VAL A 8 48.45 11.87 -57.61
CA VAL A 8 47.79 10.66 -58.12
C VAL A 8 48.12 10.56 -59.59
N VAL A 9 48.92 9.56 -59.96
CA VAL A 9 49.02 9.14 -61.37
C VAL A 9 47.67 8.50 -61.71
N ALA A 10 46.75 9.29 -62.25
CA ALA A 10 45.40 8.87 -62.59
C ALA A 10 45.19 8.89 -64.11
N ASP A 11 45.92 8.04 -64.84
CA ASP A 11 45.51 7.54 -66.16
C ASP A 11 46.34 6.31 -66.55
N PHE A 12 45.82 5.10 -66.27
CA PHE A 12 46.41 3.85 -66.75
C PHE A 12 45.79 3.40 -68.08
N GLY A 13 45.07 4.28 -68.81
CA GLY A 13 44.41 3.97 -70.07
C GLY A 13 45.34 3.45 -71.18
N LEU A 14 46.66 3.60 -71.02
CA LEU A 14 47.71 3.14 -71.94
C LEU A 14 48.67 2.10 -71.34
N ALA A 15 48.48 1.70 -70.07
CA ALA A 15 49.38 0.76 -69.40
C ALA A 15 49.10 -0.68 -69.86
N GLN A 16 49.94 -1.21 -70.76
CA GLN A 16 49.84 -2.58 -71.25
C GLN A 16 51.16 -3.32 -71.00
N LYS A 17 51.10 -4.58 -70.53
CA LYS A 17 52.26 -5.50 -70.55
C LYS A 17 52.88 -5.46 -71.94
N MET A 18 54.22 -5.35 -72.03
CA MET A 18 55.07 -5.09 -73.21
C MET A 18 54.90 -6.04 -74.42
N ALA A 19 53.67 -6.31 -74.89
CA ALA A 19 53.35 -7.34 -75.87
C ALA A 19 52.29 -6.93 -76.90
N SER A 20 51.86 -5.67 -76.97
CA SER A 20 50.76 -5.26 -77.85
C SER A 20 51.04 -3.94 -78.57
N LYS A 21 50.68 -3.92 -79.84
CA LYS A 21 51.30 -3.17 -80.94
C LYS A 21 50.59 -1.88 -81.36
N THR A 22 49.61 -1.34 -80.62
CA THR A 22 48.64 -0.44 -81.26
C THR A 22 48.18 0.75 -80.41
N TYR A 23 49.08 1.68 -80.05
CA TYR A 23 48.67 2.90 -79.29
C TYR A 23 49.38 4.21 -79.71
N LEU A 24 49.54 4.48 -81.01
CA LEU A 24 50.31 5.67 -81.47
C LEU A 24 49.58 6.70 -82.35
N TYR A 25 48.24 6.77 -82.36
CA TYR A 25 47.52 7.62 -83.34
C TYR A 25 46.56 8.67 -82.76
N ALA A 26 46.92 9.33 -81.66
CA ALA A 26 46.32 10.61 -81.29
C ALA A 26 47.37 11.72 -81.42
N ALA A 27 47.06 12.74 -82.23
CA ALA A 27 47.91 13.90 -82.52
C ALA A 27 48.49 14.60 -81.28
N GLY A 28 47.76 14.60 -80.16
CA GLY A 28 48.21 15.18 -78.88
C GLY A 28 49.23 14.31 -78.12
N THR A 29 49.16 12.99 -78.24
CA THR A 29 50.04 12.04 -77.53
C THR A 29 51.45 12.02 -78.13
N LEU A 30 51.57 12.30 -79.43
CA LEU A 30 52.87 12.34 -80.12
C LEU A 30 53.80 13.46 -79.62
N ASN A 31 53.25 14.53 -79.02
CA ASN A 31 54.07 15.63 -78.52
C ASN A 31 54.93 15.23 -77.30
N TYR A 32 54.47 14.25 -76.52
CA TYR A 32 55.17 13.75 -75.34
C TYR A 32 55.98 12.48 -75.64
N ALA A 33 55.78 11.88 -76.81
CA ALA A 33 56.45 10.65 -77.20
C ALA A 33 57.95 10.89 -77.43
N ALA A 34 58.78 9.93 -77.01
CA ALA A 34 60.21 10.02 -77.18
C ALA A 34 60.64 9.80 -78.65
N PRO A 35 61.77 10.34 -79.11
CA PRO A 35 62.20 10.28 -80.52
C PRO A 35 62.31 8.86 -81.08
N GLU A 36 62.61 7.88 -80.22
CA GLU A 36 62.72 6.46 -80.59
C GLU A 36 61.38 5.72 -80.66
N THR A 37 60.28 6.30 -80.16
CA THR A 37 58.96 5.65 -80.14
C THR A 37 58.37 5.45 -81.54
N GLU A 38 58.83 6.24 -82.53
CA GLU A 38 58.54 6.02 -83.96
C GLU A 38 59.03 4.63 -84.46
N GLN A 39 59.96 3.99 -83.74
CA GLN A 39 60.52 2.67 -84.05
C GLN A 39 59.84 1.51 -83.31
N ASN A 40 58.62 1.69 -82.79
CA ASN A 40 57.78 0.65 -82.17
C ASN A 40 58.34 -0.03 -80.90
N LYS A 41 59.13 0.68 -80.10
CA LYS A 41 59.56 0.20 -78.77
C LYS A 41 59.35 1.28 -77.73
N MET A 42 58.26 1.16 -76.97
CA MET A 42 58.09 1.90 -75.72
C MET A 42 58.92 1.19 -74.66
N THR A 43 59.89 1.90 -74.08
CA THR A 43 60.76 1.39 -73.02
C THR A 43 60.66 2.25 -71.77
N SER A 44 61.22 1.79 -70.65
CA SER A 44 61.32 2.59 -69.41
C SER A 44 61.95 3.96 -69.64
N GLU A 45 62.86 4.08 -70.61
CA GLU A 45 63.53 5.32 -70.96
C GLU A 45 62.60 6.27 -71.74
N SER A 46 61.62 5.74 -72.49
CA SER A 46 60.59 6.54 -73.15
C SER A 46 59.62 7.16 -72.14
N ASP A 47 59.33 6.47 -71.03
CA ASP A 47 58.55 7.03 -69.92
C ASP A 47 59.30 8.16 -69.23
N VAL A 48 60.61 7.98 -68.98
CA VAL A 48 61.48 9.03 -68.42
C VAL A 48 61.47 10.28 -69.29
N TRP A 49 61.54 10.14 -70.62
CA TRP A 49 61.42 11.27 -71.54
C TRP A 49 60.08 11.99 -71.38
N SER A 50 58.98 11.23 -71.41
CA SER A 50 57.62 11.78 -71.35
C SER A 50 57.42 12.57 -70.05
N ILE A 51 57.89 12.03 -68.92
CA ILE A 51 57.87 12.70 -67.62
C ILE A 51 58.74 13.96 -67.65
N GLY A 52 59.94 13.90 -68.24
CA GLY A 52 60.84 15.06 -68.36
C GLY A 52 60.20 16.21 -69.15
N VAL A 53 59.52 15.89 -70.27
CA VAL A 53 58.75 16.86 -71.06
C VAL A 53 57.65 17.52 -70.23
N ILE A 54 56.87 16.71 -69.50
CA ILE A 54 55.79 17.19 -68.64
C ILE A 54 56.33 18.11 -67.54
N ILE A 55 57.40 17.72 -66.85
CA ILE A 55 57.96 18.53 -65.76
C ILE A 55 58.45 19.89 -66.31
N ILE A 56 59.17 19.90 -67.43
CA ILE A 56 59.63 21.15 -68.05
C ILE A 56 58.43 22.02 -68.43
N GLU A 57 57.37 21.44 -69.01
CA GLU A 57 56.17 22.18 -69.38
C GLU A 57 55.43 22.73 -68.16
N VAL A 58 55.31 21.97 -67.06
CA VAL A 58 54.70 22.45 -65.82
C VAL A 58 55.49 23.62 -65.22
N ILE A 59 56.82 23.54 -65.23
CA ILE A 59 57.70 24.58 -64.66
C ILE A 59 57.73 25.84 -65.53
N THR A 60 57.66 25.70 -66.85
CA THR A 60 57.83 26.83 -67.79
C THR A 60 56.52 27.34 -68.38
N GLY A 61 55.44 26.58 -68.24
CA GLY A 61 54.17 26.80 -68.95
C GLY A 61 54.25 26.57 -70.47
N ILE A 62 55.38 26.08 -70.99
CA ILE A 62 55.63 25.97 -72.42
C ILE A 62 56.25 24.61 -72.74
N HIS A 63 55.61 23.85 -73.63
CA HIS A 63 56.19 22.60 -74.14
C HIS A 63 57.63 22.79 -74.69
N PRO A 64 58.62 22.01 -74.24
CA PRO A 64 60.05 22.23 -74.54
C PRO A 64 60.36 22.19 -76.05
N PHE A 65 59.65 21.36 -76.80
CA PHE A 65 59.85 21.20 -78.25
C PHE A 65 58.88 22.03 -79.12
N LYS A 66 58.08 22.93 -78.53
CA LYS A 66 57.02 23.67 -79.23
C LYS A 66 57.53 24.44 -80.45
N GLY A 67 57.08 24.03 -81.63
CA GLY A 67 57.23 24.76 -82.89
C GLY A 67 56.01 25.65 -83.20
N LEU A 68 56.08 26.38 -84.32
CA LEU A 68 54.98 27.19 -84.87
C LEU A 68 53.84 26.32 -85.43
N THR A 69 54.15 25.10 -85.88
CA THR A 69 53.19 24.10 -86.36
C THR A 69 53.43 22.77 -85.66
N GLN A 70 52.43 21.88 -85.68
CA GLN A 70 52.57 20.54 -85.11
C GLN A 70 53.71 19.75 -85.77
N GLN A 71 53.85 19.83 -87.09
CA GLN A 71 54.93 19.18 -87.82
C GLN A 71 56.31 19.70 -87.38
N GLN A 72 56.42 21.00 -87.09
CA GLN A 72 57.65 21.58 -86.56
C GLN A 72 57.93 21.09 -85.12
N THR A 73 56.91 20.95 -84.28
CA THR A 73 57.04 20.36 -82.94
C THR A 73 57.55 18.92 -83.02
N LEU A 74 56.98 18.10 -83.89
CA LEU A 74 57.43 16.72 -84.10
C LEU A 74 58.87 16.68 -84.64
N SER A 75 59.20 17.54 -85.61
CA SER A 75 60.58 17.66 -86.12
C SER A 75 61.59 18.08 -85.04
N ASN A 76 61.20 18.98 -84.13
CA ASN A 76 62.01 19.37 -82.98
C ASN A 76 62.23 18.18 -82.03
N ILE A 77 61.21 17.37 -81.77
CA ILE A 77 61.33 16.14 -80.96
C ILE A 77 62.29 15.17 -81.63
N SER A 78 62.06 14.79 -82.90
CA SER A 78 62.89 13.82 -83.62
C SER A 78 64.35 14.30 -83.78
N SER A 79 64.58 15.62 -83.85
CA SER A 79 65.93 16.20 -83.88
C SER A 79 66.57 16.38 -82.51
N GLY A 80 65.80 16.38 -81.42
CA GLY A 80 66.27 16.68 -80.06
C GLY A 80 66.45 18.18 -79.79
N LYS A 81 65.83 19.06 -80.60
CA LYS A 81 65.94 20.52 -80.49
C LYS A 81 64.86 21.08 -79.57
N TYR A 82 65.19 21.29 -78.30
CA TYR A 82 64.31 21.95 -77.34
C TYR A 82 64.67 23.43 -77.15
N LYS A 83 63.73 24.21 -76.62
CA LYS A 83 63.96 25.60 -76.21
C LYS A 83 64.90 25.64 -74.99
N PRO A 84 65.88 26.56 -74.94
CA PRO A 84 66.75 26.68 -73.78
C PRO A 84 65.96 26.81 -72.48
N LEU A 85 66.34 26.04 -71.45
CA LEU A 85 65.69 26.11 -70.15
C LEU A 85 65.96 27.48 -69.50
N PRO A 86 64.92 28.16 -68.97
CA PRO A 86 65.07 29.46 -68.33
C PRO A 86 66.09 29.48 -67.19
N ASP A 87 66.63 30.66 -66.91
CA ASP A 87 67.70 30.83 -65.91
C ASP A 87 67.28 30.43 -64.50
N TYR A 88 66.00 30.39 -64.14
CA TYR A 88 65.57 29.96 -62.80
C TYR A 88 65.62 28.43 -62.62
N ILE A 89 65.75 27.65 -63.70
CA ILE A 89 66.01 26.22 -63.64
C ILE A 89 67.54 26.04 -63.60
N GLN A 90 68.12 25.81 -62.44
CA GLN A 90 69.59 25.74 -62.27
C GLN A 90 70.02 24.46 -61.54
N GLY A 91 71.33 24.24 -61.47
CA GLY A 91 71.93 23.20 -60.65
C GLY A 91 71.50 21.79 -61.03
N GLU A 92 71.31 20.94 -60.01
CA GLU A 92 70.96 19.54 -60.19
C GLU A 92 69.64 19.35 -60.96
N LEU A 93 68.64 20.21 -60.72
CA LEU A 93 67.36 20.14 -61.43
C LEU A 93 67.52 20.34 -62.94
N ARG A 94 68.38 21.27 -63.36
CA ARG A 94 68.67 21.46 -64.79
C ARG A 94 69.31 20.20 -65.38
N ILE A 95 70.35 19.69 -64.73
CA ILE A 95 71.09 18.49 -65.18
C ILE A 95 70.13 17.30 -65.28
N MET A 96 69.26 17.14 -64.28
CA MET A 96 68.25 16.10 -64.24
C MET A 96 67.29 16.20 -65.43
N LEU A 97 66.69 17.37 -65.66
CA LEU A 97 65.72 17.58 -66.73
C LEU A 97 66.35 17.40 -68.12
N GLU A 98 67.53 17.98 -68.35
CA GLU A 98 68.27 17.81 -69.61
C GLU A 98 68.69 16.34 -69.84
N GLY A 99 69.00 15.61 -68.77
CA GLY A 99 69.23 14.17 -68.82
C GLY A 99 67.98 13.36 -69.18
N MET A 100 66.82 13.71 -68.63
CA MET A 100 65.54 13.03 -68.92
C MET A 100 65.11 13.22 -70.38
N ILE A 101 65.29 14.42 -70.94
CA ILE A 101 64.97 14.72 -72.35
C ILE A 101 66.18 14.53 -73.29
N ASN A 102 67.10 13.64 -72.95
CA ASN A 102 68.22 13.33 -73.85
C ASN A 102 67.72 12.53 -75.07
N LYS A 103 68.12 12.95 -76.27
CA LYS A 103 67.75 12.27 -77.51
C LYS A 103 68.21 10.80 -77.52
N ASP A 104 69.40 10.52 -77.00
CA ASP A 104 69.90 9.15 -76.86
C ASP A 104 69.27 8.51 -75.62
N TYR A 105 68.36 7.56 -75.83
CA TYR A 105 67.63 6.88 -74.76
C TYR A 105 68.55 6.22 -73.73
N ARG A 106 69.76 5.79 -74.13
CA ARG A 106 70.74 5.14 -73.22
C ARG A 106 71.41 6.11 -72.27
N LYS A 107 71.39 7.41 -72.59
CA LYS A 107 71.95 8.47 -71.75
C LYS A 107 70.93 9.02 -70.76
N ARG A 108 69.66 8.63 -70.88
CA ARG A 108 68.64 9.03 -69.92
C ARG A 108 68.88 8.33 -68.58
N PRO A 109 68.72 9.03 -67.45
CA PRO A 109 68.83 8.40 -66.14
C PRO A 109 67.68 7.40 -65.93
N THR A 110 67.94 6.36 -65.16
CA THR A 110 66.87 5.46 -64.71
C THR A 110 66.00 6.15 -63.67
N VAL A 111 64.74 5.72 -63.52
CA VAL A 111 63.85 6.22 -62.46
C VAL A 111 64.48 6.08 -61.08
N LYS A 112 65.21 4.99 -60.82
CA LYS A 112 65.94 4.78 -59.58
C LYS A 112 67.00 5.88 -59.35
N ALA A 113 67.81 6.17 -60.37
CA ALA A 113 68.82 7.22 -60.28
C ALA A 113 68.20 8.62 -60.07
N LEU A 114 67.04 8.89 -60.68
CA LEU A 114 66.29 10.13 -60.45
C LEU A 114 65.81 10.26 -59.00
N LEU A 115 65.27 9.17 -58.43
CA LEU A 115 64.82 9.13 -57.03
C LEU A 115 65.97 9.24 -56.02
N GLU A 116 67.16 8.81 -56.41
CA GLU A 116 68.37 8.90 -55.60
C GLU A 116 69.06 10.28 -55.68
N SER A 117 68.58 11.21 -56.51
CA SER A 117 69.10 12.59 -56.59
C SER A 117 68.96 13.34 -55.25
N GLU A 118 69.87 14.26 -54.96
CA GLU A 118 69.88 15.03 -53.72
C GLU A 118 68.57 15.81 -53.56
N THR A 119 68.14 16.48 -54.63
CA THR A 119 66.87 17.21 -54.69
C THR A 119 65.68 16.32 -54.32
N MET A 120 65.59 15.11 -54.89
CA MET A 120 64.44 14.22 -54.63
C MET A 120 64.48 13.62 -53.22
N GLN A 121 65.66 13.29 -52.71
CA GLN A 121 65.82 12.82 -51.32
C GLN A 121 65.43 13.91 -50.31
N LEU A 122 65.83 15.17 -50.54
CA LEU A 122 65.48 16.30 -49.68
C LEU A 122 63.97 16.53 -49.64
N VAL A 123 63.28 16.48 -50.79
CA VAL A 123 61.82 16.58 -50.85
C VAL A 123 61.18 15.45 -50.02
N GLY A 124 61.66 14.22 -50.18
CA GLY A 124 61.17 13.08 -49.40
C GLY A 124 61.39 13.22 -47.88
N MET A 125 62.50 13.82 -47.44
CA MET A 125 62.73 14.12 -46.02
C MET A 125 61.78 15.19 -45.49
N VAL A 126 61.50 16.22 -46.27
CA VAL A 126 60.56 17.31 -45.92
C VAL A 126 59.13 16.77 -45.80
N GLU A 127 58.71 15.91 -46.72
CA GLU A 127 57.38 15.28 -46.67
C GLU A 127 57.23 14.39 -45.43
N LYS A 128 58.19 13.50 -45.16
CA LYS A 128 58.20 12.67 -43.94
C LYS A 128 58.15 13.51 -42.67
N SER A 129 58.88 14.63 -42.64
CA SER A 129 58.89 15.54 -41.49
C SER A 129 57.53 16.23 -41.29
N LYS A 130 56.78 16.51 -42.36
CA LYS A 130 55.42 17.07 -42.28
C LYS A 130 54.42 16.04 -41.77
N GLU A 131 54.51 14.79 -42.21
CA GLU A 131 53.66 13.69 -41.75
C GLU A 131 53.87 13.41 -40.25
N GLN A 132 55.13 13.36 -39.81
CA GLN A 132 55.45 13.21 -38.38
C GLN A 132 54.87 14.34 -37.53
N LYS A 133 55.07 15.60 -37.95
CA LYS A 133 54.51 16.76 -37.23
C LYS A 133 52.98 16.76 -37.21
N GLY A 134 52.32 16.33 -38.29
CA GLY A 134 50.87 16.20 -38.34
C GLY A 134 50.35 15.15 -37.35
N SER A 135 50.97 13.97 -37.33
CA SER A 135 50.59 12.91 -36.38
C SER A 135 50.87 13.26 -34.92
N GLU A 136 51.96 13.98 -34.62
CA GLU A 136 52.25 14.48 -33.27
C GLU A 136 51.19 15.48 -32.78
N GLN A 137 50.79 16.42 -33.64
CA GLN A 137 49.74 17.38 -33.31
C GLN A 137 48.38 16.71 -33.08
N GLU A 138 48.03 15.72 -33.90
CA GLU A 138 46.80 14.95 -33.74
C GLU A 138 46.79 14.14 -32.45
N ASN A 139 47.91 13.48 -32.11
CA ASN A 139 48.08 12.76 -30.86
C ASN A 139 47.98 13.69 -29.63
N GLU A 140 48.58 14.89 -29.69
CA GLU A 140 48.48 15.87 -28.61
C GLU A 140 47.04 16.33 -28.39
N GLN A 141 46.29 16.59 -29.46
CA GLN A 141 44.87 16.94 -29.38
C GLN A 141 44.03 15.80 -28.82
N MET A 142 44.30 14.57 -29.24
CA MET A 142 43.60 13.38 -28.75
C MET A 142 43.83 13.18 -27.25
N ASN A 143 45.08 13.31 -26.79
CA ASN A 143 45.44 13.19 -25.37
C ASN A 143 44.74 14.25 -24.50
N LYS A 144 44.62 15.49 -24.97
CA LYS A 144 43.86 16.54 -24.26
C LYS A 144 42.39 16.16 -24.08
N LYS A 145 41.78 15.60 -25.13
CA LYS A 145 40.37 15.20 -25.11
C LYS A 145 40.11 13.97 -24.23
N VAL A 146 41.05 13.03 -24.19
CA VAL A 146 41.00 11.88 -23.27
C VAL A 146 41.01 12.37 -21.82
N ASN A 147 41.95 13.23 -21.45
CA ASN A 147 42.04 13.79 -20.09
C ASN A 147 40.75 14.54 -19.67
N GLU A 148 40.15 15.31 -20.58
CA GLU A 148 38.88 16.00 -20.32
C GLU A 148 37.72 15.01 -20.05
N LEU A 149 37.63 13.96 -20.86
CA LEU A 149 36.59 12.94 -20.70
C LEU A 149 36.78 12.13 -19.41
N GLU A 150 38.02 11.78 -19.05
CA GLU A 150 38.33 11.10 -17.79
C GLU A 150 37.89 11.92 -16.57
N MET A 151 38.14 13.24 -16.59
CA MET A 151 37.68 14.14 -15.53
C MET A 151 36.15 14.17 -15.44
N LYS A 152 35.46 14.20 -16.59
CA LYS A 152 33.99 14.21 -16.63
C LYS A 152 33.38 12.89 -16.13
N VAL A 153 33.96 11.75 -16.51
CA VAL A 153 33.54 10.43 -16.01
C VAL A 153 33.67 10.39 -14.49
N ARG A 154 34.81 10.82 -13.95
CA ARG A 154 35.03 10.86 -12.50
C ARG A 154 34.00 11.73 -11.77
N SER A 155 33.63 12.89 -12.32
CA SER A 155 32.58 13.73 -11.71
C SER A 155 31.20 13.06 -11.71
N LEU A 156 30.84 12.37 -12.79
CA LEU A 156 29.55 11.69 -12.92
C LEU A 156 29.45 10.47 -12.00
N GLU A 157 30.56 9.77 -11.77
CA GLU A 157 30.62 8.65 -10.82
C GLU A 157 30.37 9.11 -9.38
N VAL A 158 30.96 10.24 -8.99
CA VAL A 158 30.73 10.85 -7.67
C VAL A 158 29.27 11.26 -7.51
N GLU A 159 28.69 11.90 -8.52
CA GLU A 159 27.28 12.33 -8.50
C GLU A 159 26.32 11.13 -8.38
N LYS A 160 26.54 10.06 -9.16
CA LYS A 160 25.73 8.83 -9.05
C LYS A 160 25.83 8.15 -7.70
N GLU A 161 27.00 8.15 -7.08
CA GLU A 161 27.17 7.55 -5.76
C GLU A 161 26.47 8.38 -4.67
N GLN A 162 26.52 9.72 -4.79
CA GLN A 162 25.79 10.62 -3.91
C GLN A 162 24.27 10.43 -4.04
N GLU A 163 23.74 10.37 -5.26
CA GLU A 163 22.32 10.09 -5.52
C GLU A 163 21.86 8.76 -4.91
N LYS A 164 22.68 7.70 -5.02
CA LYS A 164 22.37 6.41 -4.39
C LYS A 164 22.30 6.54 -2.87
N GLN A 165 23.25 7.22 -2.25
CA GLN A 165 23.24 7.43 -0.81
C GLN A 165 22.03 8.22 -0.36
N ASP A 166 21.62 9.23 -1.11
CA ASP A 166 20.49 10.07 -0.75
C ASP A 166 19.16 9.31 -0.90
N LYS A 167 19.00 8.48 -1.95
CA LYS A 167 17.86 7.55 -2.07
C LYS A 167 17.80 6.55 -0.92
N VAL A 168 18.93 6.00 -0.48
CA VAL A 168 18.98 5.09 0.68
C VAL A 168 18.59 5.80 1.97
N LYS A 169 19.04 7.05 2.19
CA LYS A 169 18.65 7.85 3.35
C LYS A 169 17.16 8.17 3.35
N GLU A 170 16.60 8.51 2.19
CA GLU A 170 15.19 8.82 2.04
C GLU A 170 14.32 7.60 2.31
N GLN A 171 14.67 6.43 1.76
CA GLN A 171 13.98 5.17 2.05
C GLN A 171 14.01 4.84 3.55
N LYS A 172 15.19 4.94 4.19
CA LYS A 172 15.30 4.73 5.64
C LYS A 172 14.41 5.68 6.45
N ARG A 173 14.30 6.94 6.03
CA ARG A 173 13.41 7.92 6.69
C ARG A 173 11.93 7.55 6.52
N ALA A 174 11.54 7.08 5.33
CA ALA A 174 10.18 6.61 5.06
C ALA A 174 9.84 5.39 5.93
N ASP A 175 10.73 4.39 5.99
CA ASP A 175 10.55 3.18 6.79
C ASP A 175 10.38 3.50 8.29
N ILE A 176 11.20 4.44 8.82
CA ILE A 176 11.09 4.90 10.21
C ILE A 176 9.74 5.57 10.47
N ALA A 177 9.30 6.47 9.57
CA ALA A 177 8.02 7.17 9.72
C ALA A 177 6.81 6.22 9.64
N GLU A 178 6.89 5.17 8.82
CA GLU A 178 5.86 4.13 8.74
C GLU A 178 5.82 3.31 10.03
N GLN A 179 6.97 2.90 10.56
CA GLN A 179 7.05 2.18 11.82
C GLN A 179 6.48 2.99 13.01
N GLU A 180 6.76 4.30 13.05
CA GLU A 180 6.19 5.20 14.07
C GLU A 180 4.66 5.26 13.98
N LYS A 181 4.09 5.30 12.77
CA LYS A 181 2.63 5.24 12.58
C LYS A 181 2.02 3.93 13.07
N VAL A 182 2.63 2.79 12.73
CA VAL A 182 2.17 1.47 13.17
C VAL A 182 2.19 1.38 14.70
N ASN A 183 3.26 1.85 15.34
CA ASN A 183 3.37 1.88 16.80
C ASN A 183 2.30 2.77 17.43
N ALA A 184 2.03 3.95 16.86
CA ALA A 184 0.99 4.86 17.35
C ALA A 184 -0.43 4.27 17.21
N LEU A 185 -0.70 3.50 16.15
CA LEU A 185 -1.98 2.78 15.98
C LEU A 185 -2.13 1.69 17.05
N SER A 186 -1.07 0.90 17.28
CA SER A 186 -1.07 -0.15 18.29
C SER A 186 -1.35 0.40 19.70
N GLU A 187 -0.76 1.55 20.06
CA GLU A 187 -1.03 2.20 21.34
C GLU A 187 -2.49 2.70 21.45
N LYS A 188 -3.08 3.19 20.35
CA LYS A 188 -4.51 3.53 20.32
C LYS A 188 -5.40 2.31 20.52
N ASP A 189 -5.09 1.19 19.87
CA ASP A 189 -5.86 -0.06 20.02
C ASP A 189 -5.81 -0.58 21.47
N LYS A 190 -4.63 -0.55 22.11
CA LYS A 190 -4.50 -0.87 23.54
C LYS A 190 -5.40 0.02 24.39
N LEU A 191 -5.43 1.33 24.12
CA LEU A 191 -6.26 2.27 24.87
C LEU A 191 -7.76 2.00 24.67
N ILE A 192 -8.19 1.60 23.47
CA ILE A 192 -9.58 1.21 23.20
C ILE A 192 -9.94 -0.03 24.04
N VAL A 193 -9.09 -1.07 24.01
CA VAL A 193 -9.31 -2.28 24.81
C VAL A 193 -9.41 -1.97 26.31
N VAL A 194 -8.53 -1.12 26.83
CA VAL A 194 -8.59 -0.68 28.25
C VAL A 194 -9.90 0.04 28.56
N LYS A 195 -10.37 0.92 27.65
CA LYS A 195 -11.66 1.61 27.81
C LYS A 195 -12.83 0.63 27.81
N ASP A 196 -12.85 -0.33 26.89
CA ASP A 196 -13.91 -1.32 26.78
C ASP A 196 -13.98 -2.22 28.03
N ILE A 197 -12.82 -2.68 28.52
CA ILE A 197 -12.73 -3.40 29.79
C ILE A 197 -13.27 -2.55 30.94
N THR A 198 -12.91 -1.27 30.99
CA THR A 198 -13.38 -0.35 32.05
C THR A 198 -14.89 -0.18 32.02
N ILE A 199 -15.49 -0.03 30.84
CA ILE A 199 -16.94 0.07 30.67
C ILE A 199 -17.62 -1.23 31.12
N ALA A 200 -17.10 -2.38 30.71
CA ALA A 200 -17.64 -3.69 31.08
C ALA A 200 -17.62 -3.93 32.60
N VAL A 201 -16.53 -3.55 33.28
CA VAL A 201 -16.42 -3.65 34.75
C VAL A 201 -17.48 -2.79 35.44
N LYS A 202 -17.65 -1.53 35.01
CA LYS A 202 -18.67 -0.63 35.58
C LYS A 202 -20.09 -1.15 35.39
N GLU A 203 -20.39 -1.73 34.23
CA GLU A 203 -21.69 -2.34 33.98
C GLU A 203 -21.90 -3.55 34.89
N GLN A 204 -20.88 -4.38 35.08
CA GLN A 204 -20.95 -5.55 35.96
C GLN A 204 -21.19 -5.15 37.43
N GLU A 205 -20.56 -4.08 37.91
CA GLU A 205 -20.80 -3.52 39.25
C GLU A 205 -22.25 -3.03 39.39
N LYS A 206 -22.76 -2.31 38.39
CA LYS A 206 -24.15 -1.82 38.39
C LYS A 206 -25.16 -2.97 38.37
N GLN A 207 -24.90 -4.04 37.61
CA GLN A 207 -25.74 -5.25 37.61
C GLN A 207 -25.74 -5.94 38.98
N LYS A 208 -24.59 -6.02 39.66
CA LYS A 208 -24.53 -6.53 41.04
C LYS A 208 -25.37 -5.69 42.00
N GLU A 209 -25.27 -4.36 41.92
CA GLU A 209 -26.07 -3.46 42.75
C GLU A 209 -27.58 -3.62 42.50
N ILE A 210 -27.98 -3.76 41.24
CA ILE A 210 -29.38 -4.06 40.86
C ILE A 210 -29.82 -5.40 41.45
N GLN A 211 -28.99 -6.43 41.37
CA GLN A 211 -29.31 -7.76 41.89
C GLN A 211 -29.47 -7.77 43.42
N GLU A 212 -28.62 -7.03 44.14
CA GLU A 212 -28.75 -6.86 45.59
C GLU A 212 -30.04 -6.14 45.96
N LYS A 213 -30.38 -5.05 45.26
CA LYS A 213 -31.65 -4.33 45.46
C LYS A 213 -32.86 -5.22 45.20
N GLN A 214 -32.83 -6.04 44.15
CA GLN A 214 -33.91 -7.00 43.85
C GLN A 214 -34.06 -8.07 44.93
N LYS A 215 -32.95 -8.60 45.47
CA LYS A 215 -32.99 -9.56 46.59
C LYS A 215 -33.64 -8.94 47.83
N ALA A 216 -33.20 -7.75 48.23
CA ALA A 216 -33.76 -7.02 49.36
C ALA A 216 -35.26 -6.73 49.17
N LEU A 217 -35.68 -6.36 47.95
CA LEU A 217 -37.10 -6.14 47.64
C LEU A 217 -37.92 -7.43 47.82
N SER A 218 -37.42 -8.58 47.36
CA SER A 218 -38.10 -9.87 47.54
C SER A 218 -38.25 -10.26 49.01
N GLU A 219 -37.27 -9.91 49.84
CA GLU A 219 -37.27 -10.21 51.27
C GLU A 219 -38.27 -9.32 52.01
N ILE A 220 -38.35 -8.05 51.64
CA ILE A 220 -39.40 -7.13 52.13
C ILE A 220 -40.79 -7.68 51.77
N ASP A 221 -40.99 -8.17 50.55
CA ASP A 221 -42.29 -8.70 50.13
C ASP A 221 -42.69 -9.98 50.91
N LYS A 222 -41.72 -10.87 51.21
CA LYS A 222 -41.96 -12.01 52.10
C LYS A 222 -42.39 -11.58 53.50
N LEU A 223 -41.66 -10.64 54.12
CA LEU A 223 -41.99 -10.14 55.46
C LEU A 223 -43.36 -9.46 55.49
N LYS A 224 -43.75 -8.74 54.43
CA LYS A 224 -45.10 -8.19 54.30
C LYS A 224 -46.16 -9.28 54.26
N GLN A 225 -45.96 -10.33 53.47
CA GLN A 225 -46.90 -11.46 53.39
C GLN A 225 -47.05 -12.18 54.74
N GLU A 226 -45.94 -12.44 55.44
CA GLU A 226 -45.97 -13.04 56.78
C GLU A 226 -46.73 -12.16 57.78
N LYS A 227 -46.50 -10.85 57.75
CA LYS A 227 -47.22 -9.90 58.61
C LYS A 227 -48.72 -9.88 58.33
N ILE A 228 -49.13 -9.91 57.05
CA ILE A 228 -50.54 -9.98 56.66
C ILE A 228 -51.16 -11.29 57.18
N LYS A 229 -50.46 -12.41 57.03
CA LYS A 229 -50.92 -13.71 57.53
C LYS A 229 -51.11 -13.71 59.05
N ALA A 230 -50.13 -13.22 59.79
CA ALA A 230 -50.20 -13.12 61.25
C ALA A 230 -51.35 -12.22 61.73
N LEU A 231 -51.62 -11.11 61.02
CA LEU A 231 -52.77 -10.26 61.32
C LEU A 231 -54.09 -10.99 61.06
N ALA A 232 -54.21 -11.73 59.96
CA ALA A 232 -55.41 -12.50 59.64
C ALA A 232 -55.68 -13.62 60.67
N GLU A 233 -54.64 -14.32 61.13
CA GLU A 233 -54.76 -15.33 62.20
C GLU A 233 -55.25 -14.71 63.51
N LYS A 234 -54.70 -13.54 63.87
CA LYS A 234 -55.10 -12.79 65.07
C LYS A 234 -56.54 -12.27 64.99
N GLU A 235 -57.00 -11.92 63.79
CA GLU A 235 -58.39 -11.55 63.51
C GLU A 235 -59.34 -12.76 63.69
N GLN A 236 -58.97 -13.92 63.15
CA GLN A 236 -59.74 -15.16 63.31
C GLN A 236 -59.87 -15.58 64.78
N GLU A 237 -58.80 -15.44 65.56
CA GLU A 237 -58.80 -15.78 66.99
C GLU A 237 -59.71 -14.84 67.81
N LYS A 238 -59.73 -13.54 67.46
CA LYS A 238 -60.71 -12.58 68.01
C LYS A 238 -62.16 -12.96 67.66
N ILE A 239 -62.43 -13.34 66.42
CA ILE A 239 -63.77 -13.76 65.99
C ILE A 239 -64.21 -15.01 66.76
N LYS A 240 -63.31 -15.98 66.95
CA LYS A 240 -63.59 -17.21 67.68
C LYS A 240 -63.93 -16.95 69.16
N THR A 241 -63.15 -16.10 69.82
CA THR A 241 -63.40 -15.73 71.23
C THR A 241 -64.69 -14.94 71.42
N LEU A 242 -65.06 -14.08 70.46
CA LEU A 242 -66.37 -13.40 70.46
C LEU A 242 -67.52 -14.41 70.29
N SER A 243 -67.39 -15.36 69.36
CA SER A 243 -68.39 -16.42 69.16
C SER A 243 -68.59 -17.30 70.40
N GLU A 244 -67.52 -17.64 71.11
CA GLU A 244 -67.60 -18.40 72.37
C GLU A 244 -68.30 -17.60 73.48
N LYS A 245 -68.07 -16.28 73.55
CA LYS A 245 -68.80 -15.40 74.46
C LYS A 245 -70.29 -15.34 74.11
N ASP A 246 -70.64 -15.21 72.84
CA ASP A 246 -72.04 -15.18 72.39
C ASP A 246 -72.78 -16.47 72.75
N LYS A 247 -72.13 -17.64 72.57
CA LYS A 247 -72.68 -18.93 73.01
C LYS A 247 -72.92 -18.97 74.53
N THR A 248 -71.98 -18.43 75.31
CA THR A 248 -72.10 -18.39 76.78
C THR A 248 -73.25 -17.49 77.23
N ILE A 249 -73.43 -16.34 76.56
CA ILE A 249 -74.55 -15.43 76.81
C ILE A 249 -75.88 -16.12 76.47
N ALA A 250 -75.97 -16.81 75.34
CA ALA A 250 -77.17 -17.53 74.93
C ALA A 250 -77.58 -18.61 75.94
N VAL A 251 -76.63 -19.38 76.49
CA VAL A 251 -76.90 -20.40 77.52
C VAL A 251 -77.46 -19.76 78.80
N LYS A 252 -76.85 -18.65 79.27
CA LYS A 252 -77.33 -17.94 80.47
C LYS A 252 -78.73 -17.37 80.28
N GLU A 253 -79.07 -16.88 79.08
CA GLU A 253 -80.41 -16.37 78.76
C GLU A 253 -81.44 -17.52 78.78
N GLN A 254 -81.07 -18.69 78.27
CA GLN A 254 -81.93 -19.88 78.23
C GLN A 254 -82.20 -20.44 79.64
N GLU A 255 -81.19 -20.46 80.50
CA GLU A 255 -81.33 -20.84 81.92
C GLU A 255 -82.25 -19.87 82.67
N LYS A 256 -82.11 -18.56 82.41
CA LYS A 256 -82.98 -17.53 83.01
C LYS A 256 -84.43 -17.69 82.59
N GLN A 257 -84.70 -17.97 81.32
CA GLN A 257 -86.06 -18.26 80.84
C GLN A 257 -86.64 -19.53 81.47
N LYS A 258 -85.83 -20.59 81.60
CA LYS A 258 -86.25 -21.83 82.25
C LYS A 258 -86.64 -21.60 83.72
N ALA A 259 -85.78 -20.91 84.48
CA ALA A 259 -86.04 -20.58 85.89
C ALA A 259 -87.26 -19.66 86.09
N GLN A 260 -87.61 -18.83 85.09
CA GLN A 260 -88.82 -18.03 85.10
C GLN A 260 -90.07 -18.90 84.87
N SER A 261 -90.00 -19.82 83.90
CA SER A 261 -91.11 -20.73 83.60
C SER A 261 -91.46 -21.66 84.77
N GLU A 262 -90.46 -22.14 85.51
CA GLU A 262 -90.64 -22.99 86.68
C GLU A 262 -91.37 -22.24 87.81
N ARG A 263 -90.99 -20.99 88.07
CA ARG A 263 -91.67 -20.12 89.05
C ARG A 263 -93.13 -19.83 88.70
N ASP A 264 -93.41 -19.56 87.42
CA ASP A 264 -94.78 -19.32 86.95
C ASP A 264 -95.65 -20.58 87.08
N GLN A 265 -95.07 -21.77 86.90
CA GLN A 265 -95.77 -23.04 87.04
C GLN A 265 -96.08 -23.37 88.51
N GLU A 266 -95.16 -23.07 89.43
CA GLU A 266 -95.33 -23.27 90.86
C GLU A 266 -96.42 -22.37 91.45
N LYS A 267 -96.49 -21.11 90.99
CA LYS A 267 -97.55 -20.16 91.36
C LYS A 267 -98.95 -20.68 90.98
N ARG A 268 -99.11 -21.26 89.78
CA ARG A 268 -100.39 -21.84 89.33
C ARG A 268 -100.82 -23.06 90.17
N ARG A 269 -99.88 -23.87 90.64
CA ARG A 269 -100.18 -25.00 91.51
C ARG A 269 -100.76 -24.53 92.84
N ALA A 270 -100.11 -23.54 93.47
CA ALA A 270 -100.58 -22.95 94.73
C ALA A 270 -102.01 -22.37 94.62
N ASP A 271 -102.33 -21.68 93.51
CA ASP A 271 -103.67 -21.13 93.28
C ASP A 271 -104.76 -22.23 93.16
N THR A 272 -104.40 -23.39 92.59
CA THR A 272 -105.33 -24.53 92.41
C THR A 272 -105.63 -25.22 93.74
N GLU A 273 -104.60 -25.45 94.55
CA GLU A 273 -104.74 -26.02 95.90
C GLU A 273 -105.59 -25.11 96.79
N HIS A 274 -105.39 -23.78 96.71
CA HIS A 274 -106.16 -22.83 97.49
C HIS A 274 -107.67 -22.86 97.14
N ALA A 275 -108.01 -23.01 95.85
CA ALA A 275 -109.40 -23.13 95.41
C ALA A 275 -110.08 -24.41 95.94
N GLU A 276 -109.33 -25.50 96.06
CA GLU A 276 -109.84 -26.79 96.53
C GLU A 276 -110.14 -26.77 98.04
N VAL A 277 -109.29 -26.11 98.83
CA VAL A 277 -109.52 -25.86 100.27
C VAL A 277 -110.80 -25.07 100.51
N ILE A 278 -111.07 -24.04 99.70
CA ILE A 278 -112.29 -23.24 99.80
C ILE A 278 -113.54 -24.11 99.56
N ARG A 279 -113.50 -24.98 98.53
CA ARG A 279 -114.61 -25.89 98.19
C ARG A 279 -114.96 -26.83 99.34
N LEU A 280 -113.95 -27.50 99.90
CA LEU A 280 -114.13 -28.44 101.01
C LEU A 280 -114.66 -27.75 102.28
N THR A 281 -114.20 -26.52 102.55
CA THR A 281 -114.65 -25.72 103.69
C THR A 281 -116.15 -25.40 103.61
N ALA A 282 -116.64 -25.04 102.41
CA ALA A 282 -118.06 -24.78 102.19
C ALA A 282 -118.93 -26.03 102.37
N GLU A 283 -118.42 -27.20 101.97
CA GLU A 283 -119.13 -28.48 102.04
C GLU A 283 -119.27 -28.98 103.49
N ILE A 284 -118.21 -28.85 104.29
CA ILE A 284 -118.24 -29.15 105.74
C ILE A 284 -119.27 -28.27 106.47
N THR A 285 -119.31 -26.97 106.14
CA THR A 285 -120.23 -26.01 106.78
C THR A 285 -121.69 -26.36 106.52
N ARG A 286 -122.01 -26.79 105.29
CA ARG A 286 -123.37 -27.16 104.87
C ARG A 286 -123.90 -28.40 105.59
N LEU A 287 -123.05 -29.42 105.76
CA LEU A 287 -123.41 -30.63 106.49
C LEU A 287 -123.71 -30.35 107.96
N ASN A 288 -122.94 -29.45 108.58
CA ASN A 288 -123.09 -29.13 110.00
C ASN A 288 -124.42 -28.41 110.31
N GLN A 289 -124.94 -27.58 109.40
CA GLN A 289 -126.26 -26.96 109.55
C GLN A 289 -127.42 -27.95 109.44
N SER A 290 -127.26 -29.04 108.68
CA SER A 290 -128.31 -30.03 108.46
C SER A 290 -128.64 -30.88 109.70
N LEU A 291 -127.77 -30.88 110.72
CA LEU A 291 -127.90 -31.70 111.93
C LEU A 291 -128.75 -31.07 113.05
N LEU A 292 -129.11 -29.79 112.93
CA LEU A 292 -129.71 -28.99 114.03
C LEU A 292 -131.25 -28.86 114.00
N SER A 293 -131.99 -29.45 113.04
CA SER A 293 -133.41 -29.08 112.78
C SER A 293 -134.50 -30.19 112.88
N VAL A 294 -134.42 -31.20 113.77
CA VAL A 294 -135.52 -32.21 113.91
C VAL A 294 -135.94 -32.47 115.39
N PRO A 295 -137.26 -32.57 115.74
CA PRO A 295 -137.84 -32.37 117.09
C PRO A 295 -137.92 -33.60 118.05
N SER A 296 -138.42 -33.34 119.27
CA SER A 296 -138.07 -33.97 120.56
C SER A 296 -138.98 -35.10 121.12
N SER A 297 -139.79 -35.82 120.33
CA SER A 297 -140.67 -36.90 120.86
C SER A 297 -140.10 -38.33 120.81
N LEU A 298 -138.84 -38.53 120.43
CA LEU A 298 -138.17 -39.84 120.41
C LEU A 298 -136.69 -39.75 120.82
N ARG A 299 -136.38 -39.23 122.02
CA ARG A 299 -135.00 -39.20 122.50
C ARG A 299 -134.89 -39.59 123.96
N THR A 300 -134.72 -40.89 124.22
CA THR A 300 -133.88 -41.33 125.33
C THR A 300 -133.31 -42.72 125.03
N ILE A 301 -132.15 -42.77 124.37
CA ILE A 301 -131.18 -43.85 124.60
C ILE A 301 -129.83 -43.18 124.76
N THR A 302 -129.45 -43.00 126.02
CA THR A 302 -128.07 -42.81 126.46
C THR A 302 -127.29 -44.08 126.14
N TYR A 303 -126.31 -43.99 125.23
CA TYR A 303 -125.23 -44.98 125.15
C TYR A 303 -123.97 -44.35 125.75
N GLN A 304 -123.46 -45.05 126.74
CA GLN A 304 -122.21 -44.82 127.43
C GLN A 304 -121.01 -44.87 126.48
N SER A 305 -120.02 -44.03 126.81
CA SER A 305 -118.60 -44.35 126.92
C SER A 305 -118.15 -45.72 126.39
N ILE A 306 -117.08 -45.74 125.58
CA ILE A 306 -115.82 -46.45 125.85
C ILE A 306 -114.76 -45.90 124.89
N ILE A 307 -113.91 -45.05 125.47
CA ILE A 307 -112.51 -44.83 125.10
C ILE A 307 -111.78 -46.19 125.22
N PRO A 308 -110.87 -46.54 124.32
CA PRO A 308 -109.65 -47.22 124.72
C PRO A 308 -108.51 -46.21 124.82
N ASP A 309 -107.87 -46.25 125.98
CA ASP A 309 -106.77 -45.40 126.43
C ASP A 309 -105.53 -45.43 125.50
N PRO A 310 -104.73 -44.35 125.53
CA PRO A 310 -103.38 -44.31 124.97
C PRO A 310 -102.36 -44.89 125.98
N PRO A 311 -101.36 -45.69 125.57
CA PRO A 311 -100.22 -45.97 126.44
C PRO A 311 -99.22 -44.82 126.37
N THR A 312 -99.18 -44.04 127.48
CA THR A 312 -98.08 -43.20 128.02
C THR A 312 -97.59 -41.98 127.24
#